data_AF-D0P1A5-F1
#
_entry.id   AF-D0P1A5-F1
#
_cell.length_a   1.000
_cell.length_b   1.000
_cell.length_c   1.000
_cell.angle_alpha   90.00
_cell.angle_beta   90.00
_cell.angle_gamma   90.00
#
_symmetry.space_group_name_H-M   'P 1'
#
loop_
_entity.id
_entity.type
_entity.pdbx_description
1 polymer ?
#
loop_
_entity_poly.entity_id
_entity_poly.type
_entity_poly.pdbx_seq_one_letter_code
_entity_poly.pdbx_strand_id
1 'polypeptide(L)'
;MVRAVKQRQPAEITNIDVENSIQWGHLLVPYDDSVRAVEVSQLFARYRECALSDAVSRSLEATKLFTDLMLEFFLGFDSVVELQLVLLKQTLYPDWTQRTLCWEIWRELLCFSWDETLAGQTLQLLLDITQWDDDSGASFVLASGVGDEILQLIAFVYADLPVSLKDVCMDQVTAIIDVVSSEGPGHQFNLRVASQLHLLEKLVAVQFLKLYDGPMKDEWIAKYLPMCFECCGTVLELLSAEGKTPLAKHEDILGMMRVLDMCLMVLRGVFDDNEPKQDDIAELSVILVRMSTEALTQLAKHMKHTGSSQSDVLPGSKRTSRSERLEKTGSRCFGRAIETSLYLLSKLGPVLKANRSNQCVQVMKDLRTITDNTQAGDTLIVTAQFIGASLFDVQVASGDIPIVTQLLFSLFQKLFAAAPRTGGRQLAPLTLLLSVGLDALYELLAHSNIVEQSGAALSTLLAGNLKQSFVQSVSMRKLSPDDVAKALETAQSSTLQSLKRNQSSGYRVFRGRFPDESSELYADPEQSSHDFSNKRSAEDSSESLPQKRHKLDHFVSLCREIESSLASIESDEAAANILSGKELEDATAVLHKLLTKTIMLC
;
A
#
# COMPACT_ATOMS: atom_id res chain seq x y z
N MET A 1 -0.08 -26.56 2.61
CA MET A 1 -1.37 -26.30 1.94
C MET A 1 -2.52 -27.12 2.51
N VAL A 2 -2.53 -28.46 2.41
CA VAL A 2 -3.62 -29.34 2.95
C VAL A 2 -3.88 -29.16 4.45
N ARG A 3 -2.87 -28.77 5.24
CA ARG A 3 -2.99 -28.52 6.69
C ARG A 3 -3.67 -27.18 7.04
N ALA A 4 -3.46 -26.14 6.22
CA ALA A 4 -4.05 -24.81 6.41
C ALA A 4 -5.56 -24.81 6.07
N VAL A 5 -5.93 -25.50 4.98
CA VAL A 5 -7.33 -25.72 4.58
C VAL A 5 -8.12 -26.49 5.66
N LYS A 6 -7.48 -27.45 6.35
CA LYS A 6 -8.13 -28.22 7.42
C LYS A 6 -8.29 -27.49 8.75
N GLN A 7 -7.51 -26.44 9.02
CA GLN A 7 -7.57 -25.67 10.27
C GLN A 7 -8.60 -24.52 10.24
N ARG A 8 -9.18 -24.22 9.07
CA ARG A 8 -10.07 -23.07 8.84
C ARG A 8 -11.54 -23.43 8.59
N GLN A 9 -11.99 -24.64 8.94
CA GLN A 9 -13.43 -24.94 8.92
C GLN A 9 -14.12 -24.37 10.19
N PRO A 10 -14.91 -23.29 10.12
CA PRO A 10 -15.89 -23.01 11.15
C PRO A 10 -17.06 -23.99 11.05
N ALA A 11 -17.59 -24.38 12.20
CA ALA A 11 -18.93 -24.95 12.29
C ALA A 11 -19.95 -23.88 11.88
N GLU A 12 -20.94 -24.29 11.09
CA GLU A 12 -22.07 -23.48 10.58
C GLU A 12 -21.73 -22.47 9.47
N ILE A 13 -21.58 -22.98 8.26
CA ILE A 13 -21.70 -22.20 7.02
C ILE A 13 -23.13 -22.38 6.51
N THR A 14 -23.84 -21.29 6.21
CA THR A 14 -25.17 -21.32 5.59
C THR A 14 -25.08 -21.84 4.14
N ASN A 15 -25.94 -22.80 3.78
CA ASN A 15 -25.93 -23.51 2.49
C ASN A 15 -25.89 -22.61 1.24
N ILE A 16 -26.38 -21.37 1.34
CA ILE A 16 -26.47 -20.41 0.22
C ILE A 16 -25.08 -19.86 -0.17
N ASP A 17 -24.16 -19.69 0.80
CA ASP A 17 -22.79 -19.23 0.53
C ASP A 17 -21.91 -20.34 -0.06
N VAL A 18 -22.26 -21.60 0.25
CA VAL A 18 -21.61 -22.80 -0.29
C VAL A 18 -22.03 -23.03 -1.74
N GLU A 19 -23.30 -22.84 -2.11
CA GLU A 19 -23.77 -23.04 -3.50
C GLU A 19 -23.18 -22.05 -4.51
N ASN A 20 -23.00 -20.78 -4.12
CA ASN A 20 -22.30 -19.79 -4.96
C ASN A 20 -20.81 -20.11 -5.11
N SER A 21 -20.24 -20.84 -4.16
CA SER A 21 -18.84 -21.28 -4.12
C SER A 21 -18.62 -22.60 -4.88
N ILE A 22 -19.62 -23.49 -4.87
CA ILE A 22 -19.62 -24.76 -5.60
C ILE A 22 -19.72 -24.55 -7.12
N GLN A 23 -20.30 -23.44 -7.60
CA GLN A 23 -20.28 -23.09 -9.03
C GLN A 23 -18.86 -22.94 -9.63
N TRP A 24 -17.82 -22.82 -8.80
CA TRP A 24 -16.42 -22.68 -9.21
C TRP A 24 -15.66 -24.02 -9.28
N GLY A 25 -16.18 -25.08 -8.66
CA GLY A 25 -15.53 -26.39 -8.58
C GLY A 25 -15.51 -27.21 -9.88
N HIS A 26 -16.18 -26.74 -10.94
CA HIS A 26 -16.27 -27.46 -12.22
C HIS A 26 -15.05 -27.30 -13.13
N LEU A 27 -14.01 -26.55 -12.73
CA LEU A 27 -12.77 -26.35 -13.50
C LEU A 27 -11.66 -27.39 -13.19
N LEU A 28 -11.95 -28.43 -12.39
CA LEU A 28 -10.97 -29.44 -11.98
C LEU A 28 -10.74 -30.53 -13.05
N VAL A 29 -10.21 -30.15 -14.21
CA VAL A 29 -9.71 -31.06 -15.26
C VAL A 29 -8.17 -30.95 -15.31
N PRO A 30 -7.41 -32.05 -15.52
CA PRO A 30 -5.96 -32.00 -15.54
C PRO A 30 -5.47 -31.25 -16.79
N TYR A 31 -4.92 -30.06 -16.58
CA TYR A 31 -4.32 -29.23 -17.61
C TYR A 31 -2.82 -29.01 -17.34
N ASP A 32 -2.09 -28.71 -18.41
CA ASP A 32 -0.73 -28.15 -18.38
C ASP A 32 -0.70 -26.82 -17.60
N ASP A 33 0.41 -26.52 -16.92
CA ASP A 33 0.53 -25.35 -16.03
C ASP A 33 0.26 -24.03 -16.75
N SER A 34 0.56 -23.97 -18.05
CA SER A 34 0.28 -22.82 -18.92
C SER A 34 -1.22 -22.50 -19.04
N VAL A 35 -2.08 -23.51 -19.07
CA VAL A 35 -3.54 -23.35 -19.14
C VAL A 35 -4.09 -23.00 -17.76
N ARG A 36 -3.56 -23.63 -16.70
CA ARG A 36 -3.92 -23.29 -15.31
C ARG A 36 -3.59 -21.84 -14.98
N ALA A 37 -2.46 -21.33 -15.46
CA ALA A 37 -2.08 -19.92 -15.32
C ALA A 37 -3.13 -18.95 -15.90
N VAL A 38 -3.74 -19.31 -17.02
CA VAL A 38 -4.83 -18.53 -17.64
C VAL A 38 -6.09 -18.61 -16.78
N GLU A 39 -6.46 -19.80 -16.29
CA GLU A 39 -7.63 -19.99 -15.43
C GLU A 39 -7.51 -19.23 -14.11
N VAL A 40 -6.33 -19.24 -13.46
CA VAL A 40 -6.04 -18.41 -12.29
C VAL A 40 -6.30 -16.94 -12.58
N SER A 41 -5.81 -16.45 -13.72
CA SER A 41 -6.00 -15.06 -14.13
C SER A 41 -7.49 -14.72 -14.34
N GLN A 42 -8.28 -15.67 -14.87
CA GLN A 42 -9.73 -15.54 -15.01
C GLN A 42 -10.44 -15.52 -13.65
N LEU A 43 -10.03 -16.36 -12.70
CA LEU A 43 -10.60 -16.40 -11.36
C LEU A 43 -10.37 -15.06 -10.62
N PHE A 44 -9.17 -14.50 -10.71
CA PHE A 44 -8.88 -13.16 -10.19
C PHE A 44 -9.74 -12.07 -10.83
N ALA A 45 -9.90 -12.11 -12.16
CA ALA A 45 -10.74 -11.16 -12.89
C ALA A 45 -12.21 -11.23 -12.44
N ARG A 46 -12.72 -12.45 -12.25
CA ARG A 46 -14.10 -12.68 -11.80
C ARG A 46 -14.31 -12.28 -10.33
N TYR A 47 -13.38 -12.60 -9.43
CA TYR A 47 -13.43 -12.12 -8.05
C TYR A 47 -13.55 -10.59 -8.01
N ARG A 48 -12.71 -9.90 -8.79
CA ARG A 48 -12.76 -8.44 -8.92
C ARG A 48 -14.12 -7.97 -9.41
N GLU A 49 -14.70 -8.57 -10.45
CA GLU A 49 -16.03 -8.21 -10.95
C GLU A 49 -17.11 -8.35 -9.87
N CYS A 50 -17.08 -9.43 -9.09
CA CYS A 50 -18.00 -9.64 -7.96
C CYS A 50 -17.79 -8.58 -6.87
N ALA A 51 -16.57 -8.39 -6.38
CA ALA A 51 -16.23 -7.45 -5.32
C ALA A 51 -16.52 -5.97 -5.70
N LEU A 52 -16.41 -5.63 -6.98
CA LEU A 52 -16.74 -4.29 -7.51
C LEU A 52 -18.23 -4.09 -7.84
N SER A 53 -19.04 -5.15 -7.83
CA SER A 53 -20.47 -5.07 -8.18
C SER A 53 -21.39 -5.21 -6.97
N ASP A 54 -20.93 -5.88 -5.92
CA ASP A 54 -21.73 -6.20 -4.75
C ASP A 54 -21.00 -5.80 -3.45
N ALA A 55 -21.75 -5.20 -2.52
CA ALA A 55 -21.23 -4.79 -1.22
C ALA A 55 -21.01 -5.99 -0.29
N VAL A 56 -21.81 -7.06 -0.41
CA VAL A 56 -21.67 -8.30 0.37
C VAL A 56 -20.42 -9.08 -0.05
N SER A 57 -20.09 -9.05 -1.34
CA SER A 57 -18.85 -9.61 -1.91
C SER A 57 -17.56 -8.91 -1.44
N ARG A 58 -17.65 -7.81 -0.68
CA ARG A 58 -16.50 -7.18 0.02
C ARG A 58 -16.33 -7.64 1.46
N SER A 59 -17.16 -8.58 1.92
CA SER A 59 -17.04 -9.16 3.25
C SER A 59 -15.71 -9.92 3.38
N LEU A 60 -15.17 -9.91 4.60
CA LEU A 60 -13.93 -10.63 4.92
C LEU A 60 -14.10 -12.14 4.70
N GLU A 61 -15.31 -12.64 4.95
CA GLU A 61 -15.74 -14.02 4.77
C GLU A 61 -15.66 -14.44 3.30
N ALA A 62 -16.19 -13.61 2.38
CA ALA A 62 -16.10 -13.86 0.95
C ALA A 62 -14.64 -13.89 0.47
N THR A 63 -13.81 -12.93 0.88
CA THR A 63 -12.39 -12.91 0.52
C THR A 63 -11.67 -14.18 1.00
N LYS A 64 -11.90 -14.62 2.24
CA LYS A 64 -11.31 -15.86 2.78
C LYS A 64 -11.70 -17.09 1.98
N LEU A 65 -12.99 -17.22 1.65
CA LEU A 65 -13.47 -18.36 0.87
C LEU A 65 -12.85 -18.39 -0.53
N PHE A 66 -12.73 -17.22 -1.19
CA PHE A 66 -12.03 -17.13 -2.47
C PHE A 66 -10.55 -17.49 -2.34
N THR A 67 -9.87 -17.06 -1.27
CA THR A 67 -8.49 -17.47 -1.00
C THR A 67 -8.38 -18.99 -0.87
N ASP A 68 -9.27 -19.64 -0.12
CA ASP A 68 -9.24 -21.10 0.06
C ASP A 68 -9.45 -21.86 -1.26
N LEU A 69 -10.40 -21.41 -2.09
CA LEU A 69 -10.62 -21.97 -3.43
C LEU A 69 -9.39 -21.81 -4.34
N MET A 70 -8.75 -20.63 -4.31
CA MET A 70 -7.54 -20.37 -5.09
C MET A 70 -6.37 -21.26 -4.65
N LEU A 71 -6.20 -21.45 -3.33
CA LEU A 71 -5.19 -22.34 -2.78
C LEU A 71 -5.41 -23.80 -3.20
N GLU A 72 -6.66 -24.26 -3.24
CA GLU A 72 -6.99 -25.59 -3.76
C GLU A 72 -6.63 -25.70 -5.25
N PHE A 73 -6.94 -24.67 -6.04
CA PHE A 73 -6.58 -24.64 -7.46
C PHE A 73 -5.05 -24.69 -7.67
N PHE A 74 -4.27 -24.04 -6.80
CA PHE A 74 -2.81 -24.07 -6.87
C PHE A 74 -2.19 -25.44 -6.55
N LEU A 75 -2.89 -26.33 -5.85
CA LEU A 75 -2.42 -27.71 -5.65
C LEU A 75 -2.27 -28.49 -6.96
N GLY A 76 -2.92 -28.01 -8.01
CA GLY A 76 -2.85 -28.62 -9.33
C GLY A 76 -1.65 -28.19 -10.18
N PHE A 77 -0.84 -27.21 -9.75
CA PHE A 77 0.37 -26.83 -10.48
C PHE A 77 1.49 -27.83 -10.24
N ASP A 78 2.09 -28.34 -11.32
CA ASP A 78 3.25 -29.22 -11.25
C ASP A 78 4.55 -28.42 -11.09
N SER A 79 4.62 -27.24 -11.71
CA SER A 79 5.73 -26.28 -11.64
C SER A 79 5.47 -25.15 -10.64
N VAL A 80 6.24 -25.16 -9.55
CA VAL A 80 6.25 -24.06 -8.58
C VAL A 80 6.71 -22.73 -9.22
N VAL A 81 7.58 -22.80 -10.22
CA VAL A 81 8.06 -21.62 -10.95
C VAL A 81 6.92 -20.94 -11.72
N GLU A 82 6.10 -21.73 -12.41
CA GLU A 82 4.93 -21.19 -13.14
C GLU A 82 3.93 -20.55 -12.17
N LEU A 83 3.66 -21.19 -11.04
CA LEU A 83 2.82 -20.62 -9.99
C LEU A 83 3.38 -19.27 -9.49
N GLN A 84 4.68 -19.20 -9.19
CA GLN A 84 5.34 -17.97 -8.75
C GLN A 84 5.24 -16.85 -9.80
N LEU A 85 5.44 -17.17 -11.09
CA LEU A 85 5.32 -16.20 -12.18
C LEU A 85 3.90 -15.66 -12.33
N VAL A 86 2.89 -16.54 -12.23
CA VAL A 86 1.49 -16.14 -12.25
C VAL A 86 1.19 -15.20 -11.09
N LEU A 87 1.58 -15.57 -9.87
CA LEU A 87 1.33 -14.75 -8.69
C LEU A 87 2.06 -13.39 -8.77
N LEU A 88 3.30 -13.35 -9.25
CA LEU A 88 4.03 -12.11 -9.48
C LEU A 88 3.31 -11.19 -10.47
N LYS A 89 2.79 -11.76 -11.56
CA LYS A 89 2.00 -11.02 -12.55
C LYS A 89 0.72 -10.44 -11.92
N GLN A 90 0.04 -11.20 -11.06
CA GLN A 90 -1.17 -10.75 -10.37
C GLN A 90 -0.89 -9.71 -9.28
N THR A 91 0.26 -9.78 -8.60
CA THR A 91 0.74 -8.75 -7.66
C THR A 91 0.90 -7.39 -8.33
N LEU A 92 1.29 -7.38 -9.60
CA LEU A 92 1.54 -6.18 -10.39
C LEU A 92 0.29 -5.66 -11.13
N TYR A 93 -0.87 -6.28 -10.89
CA TYR A 93 -2.11 -5.89 -11.54
C TYR A 93 -2.57 -4.49 -11.05
N PRO A 94 -3.05 -3.60 -11.94
CA PRO A 94 -3.35 -2.21 -11.60
C PRO A 94 -4.58 -2.03 -10.69
N ASP A 95 -5.47 -3.03 -10.61
CA ASP A 95 -6.64 -2.98 -9.74
C ASP A 95 -6.29 -3.40 -8.31
N TRP A 96 -6.64 -2.55 -7.34
CA TRP A 96 -6.31 -2.78 -5.93
C TRP A 96 -7.02 -4.00 -5.35
N THR A 97 -8.24 -4.32 -5.77
CA THR A 97 -9.04 -5.44 -5.24
C THR A 97 -8.38 -6.77 -5.57
N GLN A 98 -7.97 -6.91 -6.83
CA GLN A 98 -7.26 -8.08 -7.34
C GLN A 98 -5.89 -8.22 -6.69
N ARG A 99 -5.15 -7.11 -6.57
CA ARG A 99 -3.85 -7.08 -5.90
C ARG A 99 -3.94 -7.47 -4.42
N THR A 100 -4.95 -6.96 -3.69
CA THR A 100 -5.16 -7.30 -2.28
C THR A 100 -5.44 -8.79 -2.10
N LEU A 101 -6.30 -9.40 -2.94
CA LEU A 101 -6.50 -10.86 -2.89
C LEU A 101 -5.19 -11.62 -3.17
N CYS A 102 -4.39 -11.16 -4.13
CA CYS A 102 -3.10 -11.78 -4.43
C CYS A 102 -2.14 -11.68 -3.24
N TRP A 103 -2.11 -10.55 -2.54
CA TRP A 103 -1.28 -10.38 -1.34
C TRP A 103 -1.71 -11.29 -0.19
N GLU A 104 -3.02 -11.45 0.01
CA GLU A 104 -3.56 -12.43 0.96
C GLU A 104 -3.11 -13.86 0.61
N ILE A 105 -3.16 -14.23 -0.68
CA ILE A 105 -2.65 -15.51 -1.17
C ILE A 105 -1.15 -15.67 -0.90
N TRP A 106 -0.34 -14.64 -1.18
CA TRP A 106 1.09 -14.66 -0.87
C TRP A 106 1.35 -14.86 0.62
N ARG A 107 0.58 -14.19 1.48
CA ARG A 107 0.65 -14.38 2.93
C ARG A 107 0.37 -15.83 3.29
N GLU A 108 -0.69 -16.42 2.74
CA GLU A 108 -1.03 -17.82 3.00
C GLU A 108 0.07 -18.78 2.57
N LEU A 109 0.61 -18.58 1.36
CA LEU A 109 1.67 -19.41 0.80
C LEU A 109 2.97 -19.33 1.62
N LEU A 110 3.47 -18.12 1.87
CA LEU A 110 4.75 -17.90 2.56
C LEU A 110 4.68 -18.22 4.05
N CYS A 111 3.56 -17.92 4.72
CA CYS A 111 3.48 -17.99 6.18
C CYS A 111 2.94 -19.33 6.69
N PHE A 112 2.06 -19.99 5.93
CA PHE A 112 1.29 -21.13 6.45
C PHE A 112 1.27 -22.37 5.54
N SER A 113 1.44 -22.20 4.23
CA SER A 113 1.15 -23.26 3.27
C SER A 113 2.36 -23.96 2.70
N TRP A 114 3.41 -23.24 2.30
CA TRP A 114 4.65 -23.85 1.86
C TRP A 114 5.48 -24.31 3.05
N ASP A 115 6.33 -25.31 2.84
CA ASP A 115 7.36 -25.61 3.82
C ASP A 115 8.37 -24.46 3.92
N GLU A 116 9.08 -24.38 5.05
CA GLU A 116 10.01 -23.28 5.31
C GLU A 116 11.14 -23.19 4.27
N THR A 117 11.53 -24.31 3.65
CA THR A 117 12.61 -24.29 2.65
C THR A 117 12.14 -23.61 1.38
N LEU A 118 10.98 -23.99 0.87
CA LEU A 118 10.40 -23.38 -0.32
C LEU A 118 9.97 -21.93 -0.07
N ALA A 119 9.39 -21.65 1.09
CA ALA A 119 9.02 -20.29 1.47
C ALA A 119 10.27 -19.38 1.58
N GLY A 120 11.35 -19.88 2.18
CA GLY A 120 12.63 -19.17 2.26
C GLY A 120 13.26 -18.91 0.89
N GLN A 121 13.29 -19.92 0.01
CA GLN A 121 13.77 -19.76 -1.37
C GLN A 121 12.94 -18.75 -2.15
N THR A 122 11.61 -18.76 -1.98
CA THR A 122 10.72 -17.84 -2.66
C THR A 122 10.87 -16.41 -2.14
N LEU A 123 10.99 -16.23 -0.82
CA LEU A 123 11.27 -14.93 -0.22
C LEU A 123 12.61 -14.35 -0.71
N GLN A 124 13.66 -15.19 -0.78
CA GLN A 124 14.95 -14.78 -1.32
C GLN A 124 14.84 -14.40 -2.80
N LEU A 125 14.12 -15.18 -3.62
CA LEU A 125 13.86 -14.85 -5.01
C LEU A 125 13.19 -13.47 -5.16
N LEU A 126 12.17 -13.18 -4.35
CA LEU A 126 11.48 -11.89 -4.36
C LEU A 126 12.44 -10.73 -4.04
N LEU A 127 13.33 -10.91 -3.06
CA LEU A 127 14.36 -9.94 -2.71
C LEU A 127 15.43 -9.79 -3.80
N ASP A 128 15.81 -10.88 -4.46
CA ASP A 128 16.80 -10.86 -5.54
C ASP A 128 16.26 -10.12 -6.78
N ILE A 129 14.96 -10.28 -7.08
CA ILE A 129 14.28 -9.53 -8.14
C ILE A 129 14.40 -8.01 -7.87
N THR A 130 14.26 -7.56 -6.63
CA THR A 130 14.34 -6.11 -6.36
C THR A 130 15.75 -5.54 -6.48
N GLN A 131 16.77 -6.41 -6.40
CA GLN A 131 18.20 -6.08 -6.47
C GLN A 131 18.80 -6.26 -7.88
N TRP A 132 18.02 -6.73 -8.86
CA TRP A 132 18.51 -7.05 -10.20
C TRP A 132 19.17 -5.84 -10.90
N ASP A 133 20.33 -6.08 -11.54
CA ASP A 133 21.15 -5.08 -12.23
C ASP A 133 21.08 -5.23 -13.76
N ASP A 134 20.82 -4.14 -14.47
CA ASP A 134 20.58 -4.11 -15.92
C ASP A 134 21.84 -4.38 -16.77
N ASP A 135 23.04 -4.34 -16.17
CA ASP A 135 24.32 -4.42 -16.91
C ASP A 135 24.75 -5.84 -17.31
N SER A 136 24.02 -6.88 -16.89
CA SER A 136 24.36 -8.27 -17.17
C SER A 136 23.94 -8.74 -18.57
N GLY A 137 24.05 -7.91 -19.62
CA GLY A 137 23.87 -8.29 -21.04
C GLY A 137 22.53 -8.96 -21.43
N ALA A 138 21.60 -9.11 -20.49
CA ALA A 138 20.32 -9.79 -20.63
C ALA A 138 19.23 -8.72 -20.71
N SER A 139 18.37 -8.85 -21.70
CA SER A 139 17.35 -7.89 -22.13
C SER A 139 16.17 -7.67 -21.17
N PHE A 140 16.29 -8.05 -19.90
CA PHE A 140 15.19 -8.01 -18.94
C PHE A 140 15.33 -6.81 -18.00
N VAL A 141 14.81 -5.66 -18.45
CA VAL A 141 14.62 -4.49 -17.59
C VAL A 141 13.33 -4.68 -16.79
N LEU A 142 13.42 -4.71 -15.47
CA LEU A 142 12.22 -4.71 -14.62
C LEU A 142 11.42 -3.44 -14.88
N ALA A 143 10.12 -3.60 -15.14
CA ALA A 143 9.24 -2.46 -15.31
C ALA A 143 9.27 -1.54 -14.08
N SER A 144 9.20 -0.23 -14.31
CA SER A 144 9.20 0.77 -13.23
C SER A 144 8.08 0.50 -12.21
N GLY A 145 8.45 0.41 -10.93
CA GLY A 145 7.53 0.18 -9.81
C GLY A 145 7.42 -1.27 -9.34
N VAL A 146 7.90 -2.26 -10.10
CA VAL A 146 7.82 -3.68 -9.71
C VAL A 146 8.51 -3.95 -8.37
N GLY A 147 9.73 -3.44 -8.18
CA GLY A 147 10.46 -3.61 -6.93
C GLY A 147 9.78 -2.97 -5.72
N ASP A 148 9.07 -1.85 -5.90
CA ASP A 148 8.33 -1.21 -4.80
C ASP A 148 7.11 -2.04 -4.38
N GLU A 149 6.37 -2.60 -5.34
CA GLU A 149 5.24 -3.49 -5.07
C GLU A 149 5.69 -4.77 -4.37
N ILE A 150 6.81 -5.37 -4.77
CA ILE A 150 7.37 -6.56 -4.10
C ILE A 150 7.78 -6.24 -2.66
N LEU A 151 8.47 -5.12 -2.42
CA LEU A 151 8.89 -4.75 -1.08
C LEU A 151 7.70 -4.35 -0.19
N GLN A 152 6.64 -3.78 -0.78
CA GLN A 152 5.38 -3.52 -0.09
C GLN A 152 4.66 -4.82 0.29
N LEU A 153 4.67 -5.83 -0.61
CA LEU A 153 4.16 -7.17 -0.33
C LEU A 153 4.94 -7.83 0.83
N ILE A 154 6.27 -7.77 0.81
CA ILE A 154 7.11 -8.33 1.87
C ILE A 154 6.77 -7.69 3.23
N ALA A 155 6.65 -6.36 3.28
CA ALA A 155 6.25 -5.68 4.51
C ALA A 155 4.82 -6.03 4.95
N PHE A 156 3.90 -6.24 4.00
CA PHE A 156 2.54 -6.68 4.29
C PHE A 156 2.49 -8.05 4.97
N VAL A 157 3.28 -9.03 4.50
CA VAL A 157 3.30 -10.38 5.08
C VAL A 157 4.20 -10.52 6.31
N TYR A 158 5.07 -9.53 6.58
CA TYR A 158 6.13 -9.64 7.58
C TYR A 158 5.64 -10.04 8.98
N ALA A 159 4.49 -9.52 9.41
CA ALA A 159 3.95 -9.79 10.75
C ALA A 159 3.73 -11.29 10.99
N ASP A 160 3.26 -11.99 9.96
CA ASP A 160 2.85 -13.39 10.00
C ASP A 160 3.95 -14.37 9.58
N LEU A 161 5.09 -13.87 9.10
CA LEU A 161 6.22 -14.71 8.72
C LEU A 161 6.74 -15.51 9.94
N PRO A 162 7.07 -16.81 9.77
CA PRO A 162 7.88 -17.56 10.71
C PRO A 162 9.20 -16.84 11.03
N VAL A 163 9.72 -17.02 12.25
CA VAL A 163 10.96 -16.37 12.71
C VAL A 163 12.12 -16.62 11.75
N SER A 164 12.28 -17.85 11.26
CA SER A 164 13.31 -18.21 10.28
C SER A 164 13.23 -17.41 8.97
N LEU A 165 12.03 -17.00 8.55
CA LEU A 165 11.85 -16.14 7.38
C LEU A 165 11.99 -14.65 7.71
N LYS A 166 11.61 -14.23 8.92
CA LYS A 166 11.92 -12.87 9.42
C LYS A 166 13.44 -12.67 9.49
N ASP A 167 14.20 -13.70 9.85
CA ASP A 167 15.67 -13.68 9.86
C ASP A 167 16.24 -13.35 8.48
N VAL A 168 15.66 -13.88 7.39
CA VAL A 168 16.07 -13.53 6.01
C VAL A 168 15.92 -12.03 5.73
N CYS A 169 14.82 -11.42 6.18
CA CYS A 169 14.62 -9.98 6.07
C CYS A 169 15.59 -9.19 6.97
N MET A 170 15.81 -9.67 8.20
CA MET A 170 16.74 -9.07 9.16
C MET A 170 18.18 -9.11 8.65
N ASP A 171 18.58 -10.17 7.95
CA ASP A 171 19.91 -10.30 7.34
C ASP A 171 20.11 -9.24 6.25
N GLN A 172 19.10 -8.98 5.41
CA GLN A 172 19.17 -7.91 4.40
C GLN A 172 19.31 -6.52 5.06
N VAL A 173 18.57 -6.26 6.13
CA VAL A 173 18.65 -5.01 6.91
C VAL A 173 20.01 -4.87 7.60
N THR A 174 20.49 -5.95 8.21
CA THR A 174 21.77 -5.98 8.92
C THR A 174 22.94 -5.73 7.96
N ALA A 175 22.90 -6.36 6.79
CA ALA A 175 23.92 -6.17 5.76
C ALA A 175 24.05 -4.71 5.31
N ILE A 176 22.93 -4.01 5.10
CA ILE A 176 22.98 -2.59 4.68
C ILE A 176 23.50 -1.67 5.80
N ILE A 177 23.12 -1.95 7.05
CA ILE A 177 23.62 -1.17 8.20
C ILE A 177 25.13 -1.37 8.33
N ASP A 178 25.62 -2.61 8.27
CA ASP A 178 27.06 -2.90 8.37
C ASP A 178 27.85 -2.24 7.23
N VAL A 179 27.36 -2.29 5.98
CA VAL A 179 28.02 -1.64 4.83
C VAL A 179 28.07 -0.12 5.00
N VAL A 180 26.93 0.52 5.28
CA VAL A 180 26.85 1.99 5.34
C VAL A 180 27.58 2.54 6.56
N SER A 181 27.50 1.87 7.71
CA SER A 181 28.17 2.31 8.94
C SER A 181 29.68 2.10 8.89
N SER A 182 30.17 1.04 8.25
CA SER A 182 31.62 0.76 8.15
C SER A 182 32.34 1.61 7.10
N GLU A 183 31.70 1.82 5.94
CA GLU A 183 32.27 2.64 4.85
C GLU A 183 31.99 4.14 5.03
N GLY A 184 30.99 4.50 5.84
CA GLY A 184 30.62 5.89 6.13
C GLY A 184 30.10 6.63 4.88
N PRO A 185 30.30 7.97 4.78
CA PRO A 185 29.83 8.75 3.64
C PRO A 185 30.38 8.31 2.28
N GLY A 186 31.53 7.62 2.26
CA GLY A 186 32.17 7.13 1.04
C GLY A 186 31.62 5.81 0.51
N HIS A 187 30.57 5.25 1.12
CA HIS A 187 30.06 3.94 0.74
C HIS A 187 29.62 3.85 -0.73
N GLN A 188 29.83 2.68 -1.34
CA GLN A 188 29.42 2.47 -2.72
C GLN A 188 27.90 2.35 -2.83
N PHE A 189 27.26 3.35 -3.45
CA PHE A 189 25.80 3.32 -3.67
C PHE A 189 25.43 2.60 -4.98
N ASN A 190 24.99 1.35 -4.86
CA ASN A 190 24.53 0.50 -5.97
C ASN A 190 23.07 0.08 -5.80
N LEU A 191 22.51 -0.67 -6.77
CA LEU A 191 21.08 -1.08 -6.75
C LEU A 191 20.74 -2.00 -5.58
N ARG A 192 21.67 -2.85 -5.15
CA ARG A 192 21.50 -3.70 -3.96
C ARG A 192 21.36 -2.85 -2.70
N VAL A 193 22.29 -1.92 -2.47
CA VAL A 193 22.27 -0.98 -1.33
C VAL A 193 20.98 -0.16 -1.34
N ALA A 194 20.59 0.34 -2.51
CA ALA A 194 19.35 1.08 -2.70
C ALA A 194 18.10 0.25 -2.37
N SER A 195 18.06 -1.01 -2.81
CA SER A 195 16.95 -1.94 -2.54
C SER A 195 16.88 -2.34 -1.07
N GLN A 196 18.02 -2.55 -0.40
CA GLN A 196 18.05 -2.91 1.01
C GLN A 196 17.63 -1.73 1.90
N LEU A 197 18.03 -0.51 1.57
CA LEU A 197 17.50 0.69 2.22
C LEU A 197 15.98 0.84 2.00
N HIS A 198 15.48 0.50 0.81
CA HIS A 198 14.05 0.53 0.51
C HIS A 198 13.29 -0.56 1.28
N LEU A 199 13.86 -1.74 1.44
CA LEU A 199 13.32 -2.78 2.32
C LEU A 199 13.25 -2.28 3.77
N LEU A 200 14.32 -1.67 4.29
CA LEU A 200 14.36 -1.10 5.63
C LEU A 200 13.26 -0.05 5.82
N GLU A 201 13.05 0.85 4.85
CA GLU A 201 11.93 1.81 4.87
C GLU A 201 10.57 1.11 5.07
N LYS A 202 10.30 0.07 4.27
CA LYS A 202 9.03 -0.67 4.35
C LYS A 202 8.87 -1.45 5.65
N LEU A 203 9.94 -2.06 6.14
CA LEU A 203 9.94 -2.80 7.41
C LEU A 203 9.76 -1.89 8.63
N VAL A 204 10.40 -0.71 8.63
CA VAL A 204 10.21 0.31 9.67
C VAL A 204 8.76 0.80 9.70
N ALA A 205 8.12 0.95 8.53
CA ALA A 205 6.71 1.34 8.47
C ALA A 205 5.76 0.33 9.14
N VAL A 206 6.12 -0.96 9.17
CA VAL A 206 5.35 -2.04 9.82
C VAL A 206 5.90 -2.42 11.20
N GLN A 207 6.74 -1.58 11.82
CA GLN A 207 7.29 -1.80 13.17
C GLN A 207 8.03 -3.15 13.29
N PHE A 208 8.86 -3.48 12.30
CA PHE A 208 9.48 -4.80 12.20
C PHE A 208 10.16 -5.32 13.48
N LEU A 209 10.90 -4.49 14.21
CA LEU A 209 11.55 -4.92 15.46
C LEU A 209 10.53 -5.31 16.52
N LYS A 210 9.43 -4.57 16.66
CA LYS A 210 8.34 -4.90 17.59
C LYS A 210 7.70 -6.24 17.25
N LEU A 211 7.59 -6.56 15.97
CA LEU A 211 7.03 -7.82 15.46
C LEU A 211 8.05 -8.96 15.38
N TYR A 212 9.34 -8.67 15.59
CA TYR A 212 10.40 -9.65 15.59
C TYR A 212 10.60 -10.17 17.02
N ASP A 213 10.47 -11.49 17.18
CA ASP A 213 10.62 -12.25 18.43
C ASP A 213 11.78 -13.25 18.35
N GLY A 214 12.72 -13.03 17.42
CA GLY A 214 13.91 -13.86 17.26
C GLY A 214 14.92 -13.69 18.40
N PRO A 215 15.74 -14.71 18.67
CA PRO A 215 16.66 -14.74 19.82
C PRO A 215 17.76 -13.68 19.76
N MET A 216 18.06 -13.16 18.57
CA MET A 216 19.12 -12.18 18.34
C MET A 216 18.66 -10.72 18.46
N LYS A 217 17.38 -10.48 18.76
CA LYS A 217 16.81 -9.13 18.81
C LYS A 217 17.56 -8.21 19.77
N ASP A 218 17.75 -8.64 21.01
CA ASP A 218 18.39 -7.82 22.04
C ASP A 218 19.85 -7.54 21.71
N GLU A 219 20.57 -8.54 21.16
CA GLU A 219 21.96 -8.38 20.70
C GLU A 219 22.05 -7.41 19.51
N TRP A 220 21.08 -7.48 18.59
CA TRP A 220 20.97 -6.56 17.46
C TRP A 220 20.76 -5.12 17.94
N ILE A 221 19.83 -4.90 18.87
CA ILE A 221 19.57 -3.57 19.46
C ILE A 221 20.83 -3.06 20.18
N ALA A 222 21.46 -3.90 21.00
CA ALA A 222 22.66 -3.52 21.75
C ALA A 222 23.85 -3.14 20.84
N LYS A 223 23.96 -3.76 19.65
CA LYS A 223 25.00 -3.43 18.66
C LYS A 223 24.67 -2.15 17.89
N TYR A 224 23.46 -2.04 17.33
CA TYR A 224 23.16 -1.02 16.33
C TYR A 224 22.62 0.28 16.90
N LEU A 225 21.97 0.26 18.07
CA LEU A 225 21.50 1.48 18.72
C LEU A 225 22.65 2.48 19.02
N PRO A 226 23.72 2.11 19.75
CA PRO A 226 24.83 3.04 20.01
C PRO A 226 25.57 3.45 18.73
N MET A 227 25.75 2.52 17.78
CA MET A 227 26.38 2.78 16.49
C MET A 227 25.62 3.86 15.71
N CYS A 228 24.29 3.73 15.58
CA CYS A 228 23.48 4.70 14.85
C CYS A 228 23.46 6.07 15.54
N PHE A 229 23.50 6.13 16.88
CA PHE A 229 23.65 7.40 17.59
C PHE A 229 24.98 8.09 17.27
N GLU A 230 26.09 7.34 17.27
CA GLU A 230 27.42 7.85 16.93
C GLU A 230 27.50 8.31 15.47
N CYS A 231 26.99 7.51 14.54
CA CYS A 231 26.94 7.85 13.12
C CYS A 231 26.09 9.09 12.86
N CYS A 232 24.88 9.18 13.44
CA CYS A 232 24.04 10.39 13.37
C CYS A 232 24.78 11.62 13.91
N GLY A 233 25.37 11.52 15.11
CA GLY A 233 26.10 12.62 15.74
C GLY A 233 27.23 13.13 14.84
N THR A 234 28.07 12.21 14.38
CA THR A 234 29.21 12.52 13.49
C THR A 234 28.77 13.15 12.18
N VAL A 235 27.74 12.60 11.53
CA VAL A 235 27.23 13.14 10.27
C VAL A 235 26.64 14.53 10.44
N LEU A 236 25.87 14.77 11.50
CA LEU A 236 25.28 16.09 11.78
C LEU A 236 26.36 17.14 12.09
N GLU A 237 27.45 16.76 12.76
CA GLU A 237 28.61 17.64 12.97
C GLU A 237 29.32 17.98 11.65
N LEU A 238 29.54 16.98 10.78
CA LEU A 238 30.15 17.17 9.47
C LEU A 238 29.31 18.10 8.57
N LEU A 239 28.00 17.86 8.48
CA LEU A 239 27.07 18.70 7.73
C LEU A 239 27.02 20.13 8.29
N SER A 240 27.08 20.28 9.61
CA SER A 240 27.12 21.59 10.27
C SER A 240 28.42 22.37 10.00
N ALA A 241 29.55 21.68 9.86
CA ALA A 241 30.83 22.28 9.50
C ALA A 241 30.84 22.72 8.03
N GLU A 242 30.30 21.89 7.13
CA GLU A 242 30.20 22.18 5.70
C GLU A 242 29.37 23.44 5.42
N GLY A 243 28.28 23.64 6.17
CA GLY A 243 27.47 24.86 6.08
C GLY A 243 28.21 26.18 6.41
N LYS A 244 29.38 26.11 7.05
CA LYS A 244 30.22 27.27 7.39
C LYS A 244 31.34 27.50 6.36
N THR A 245 31.87 26.43 5.76
CA THR A 245 32.93 26.47 4.74
C THR A 245 32.71 25.34 3.75
N PRO A 246 32.10 25.60 2.57
CA PRO A 246 31.77 24.55 1.62
C PRO A 246 33.05 24.00 0.97
N LEU A 247 33.40 22.77 1.31
CA LEU A 247 34.61 22.06 0.87
C LEU A 247 34.28 20.69 0.26
N ALA A 248 33.13 20.11 0.60
CA ALA A 248 32.72 18.77 0.21
C ALA A 248 32.10 18.72 -1.19
N LYS A 249 32.29 17.60 -1.90
CA LYS A 249 31.62 17.37 -3.18
C LYS A 249 30.15 17.03 -2.94
N HIS A 250 29.31 17.24 -3.96
CA HIS A 250 27.89 16.89 -3.88
C HIS A 250 27.65 15.41 -3.51
N GLU A 251 28.47 14.50 -4.03
CA GLU A 251 28.40 13.07 -3.70
C GLU A 251 28.70 12.78 -2.22
N ASP A 252 29.63 13.52 -1.61
CA ASP A 252 29.96 13.36 -0.19
C ASP A 252 28.77 13.76 0.68
N ILE A 253 28.07 14.86 0.32
CA ILE A 253 26.85 15.30 1.03
C ILE A 253 25.74 14.27 0.87
N LEU A 254 25.55 13.71 -0.33
CA LEU A 254 24.57 12.63 -0.54
C LEU A 254 24.92 11.38 0.26
N GLY A 255 26.21 11.02 0.33
CA GLY A 255 26.72 9.93 1.17
C GLY A 255 26.41 10.14 2.65
N MET A 256 26.69 11.33 3.17
CA MET A 256 26.34 11.74 4.54
C MET A 256 24.82 11.62 4.77
N MET A 257 24.00 12.11 3.86
CA MET A 257 22.54 12.05 3.98
C MET A 257 22.00 10.61 3.99
N ARG A 258 22.59 9.71 3.20
CA ARG A 258 22.22 8.28 3.23
C ARG A 258 22.58 7.60 4.56
N VAL A 259 23.73 7.94 5.15
CA VAL A 259 24.10 7.45 6.49
C VAL A 259 23.10 7.96 7.53
N LEU A 260 22.78 9.25 7.51
CA LEU A 260 21.80 9.86 8.42
C LEU A 260 20.42 9.20 8.28
N ASP A 261 19.93 9.05 7.04
CA ASP A 261 18.65 8.44 6.73
C ASP A 261 18.55 6.98 7.21
N MET A 262 19.57 6.16 6.93
CA MET A 262 19.65 4.79 7.44
C MET A 262 19.61 4.75 8.97
N CYS A 263 20.44 5.57 9.64
CA CYS A 263 20.51 5.58 11.09
C CYS A 263 19.19 6.05 11.73
N LEU A 264 18.53 7.07 11.16
CA LEU A 264 17.22 7.52 11.63
C LEU A 264 16.16 6.41 11.53
N MET A 265 16.15 5.63 10.44
CA MET A 265 15.24 4.50 10.28
C MET A 265 15.49 3.40 11.32
N VAL A 266 16.76 3.08 11.62
CA VAL A 266 17.12 2.14 12.70
C VAL A 266 16.67 2.66 14.06
N LEU A 267 16.95 3.94 14.37
CA LEU A 267 16.52 4.57 15.62
C LEU A 267 15.00 4.59 15.77
N ARG A 268 14.25 4.81 14.68
CA ARG A 268 12.79 4.67 14.66
C ARG A 268 12.35 3.25 14.97
N GLY A 269 12.96 2.24 14.34
CA GLY A 269 12.65 0.84 14.61
C GLY A 269 12.84 0.48 16.09
N VAL A 270 13.96 0.90 16.68
CA VAL A 270 14.26 0.65 18.11
C VAL A 270 13.29 1.43 19.01
N PHE A 271 12.94 2.66 18.64
CA PHE A 271 11.98 3.46 19.40
C PHE A 271 10.58 2.83 19.41
N ASP A 272 10.10 2.34 18.27
CA ASP A 272 8.78 1.69 18.15
C ASP A 272 8.71 0.36 18.93
N ASP A 273 9.84 -0.35 19.09
CA ASP A 273 9.95 -1.56 19.90
C ASP A 273 9.86 -1.27 21.42
N ASN A 274 10.38 -0.12 21.85
CA ASN A 274 10.51 0.25 23.26
C ASN A 274 9.36 1.14 23.78
N GLU A 275 8.15 1.07 23.20
CA GLU A 275 6.97 1.80 23.73
C GLU A 275 6.76 1.55 25.25
N PRO A 276 6.33 2.56 26.04
CA PRO A 276 7.25 3.10 27.04
C PRO A 276 7.29 2.45 28.44
N LYS A 277 8.49 2.07 28.89
CA LYS A 277 8.88 1.97 30.32
C LYS A 277 9.39 3.35 30.79
N GLN A 278 8.70 3.96 31.75
CA GLN A 278 8.66 5.42 31.97
C GLN A 278 9.99 6.16 32.26
N ASP A 279 11.03 5.52 32.81
CA ASP A 279 12.19 6.26 33.34
C ASP A 279 13.39 6.35 32.35
N ASP A 280 13.77 5.27 31.68
CA ASP A 280 14.88 5.27 30.69
C ASP A 280 14.52 6.02 29.39
N ILE A 281 13.23 6.25 29.18
CA ILE A 281 12.70 6.87 27.97
C ILE A 281 12.78 8.38 28.00
N ALA A 282 12.85 9.01 29.18
CA ALA A 282 12.92 10.46 29.28
C ALA A 282 14.22 11.01 28.67
N GLU A 283 15.36 10.37 28.95
CA GLU A 283 16.66 10.78 28.40
C GLU A 283 16.75 10.49 26.90
N LEU A 284 16.37 9.28 26.49
CA LEU A 284 16.31 8.88 25.09
C LEU A 284 15.41 9.83 24.26
N SER A 285 14.25 10.21 24.80
CA SER A 285 13.32 11.14 24.15
C SER A 285 13.95 12.52 23.92
N VAL A 286 14.70 13.05 24.89
CA VAL A 286 15.38 14.34 24.75
C VAL A 286 16.48 14.27 23.67
N ILE A 287 17.24 13.16 23.65
CA ILE A 287 18.28 12.93 22.64
C ILE A 287 17.65 12.84 21.24
N LEU A 288 16.60 12.03 21.07
CA LEU A 288 15.92 11.82 19.79
C LEU A 288 15.26 13.10 19.27
N VAL A 289 14.62 13.90 20.13
CA VAL A 289 14.06 15.21 19.72
C VAL A 289 15.17 16.14 19.23
N ARG A 290 16.29 16.22 19.94
CA ARG A 290 17.43 17.06 19.54
C ARG A 290 18.02 16.60 18.21
N MET A 291 18.25 15.30 18.07
CA MET A 291 18.81 14.70 16.86
C MET A 291 17.89 14.87 15.66
N SER A 292 16.59 14.59 15.81
CA SER A 292 15.61 14.73 14.73
C SER A 292 15.41 16.20 14.31
N THR A 293 15.45 17.12 15.28
CA THR A 293 15.40 18.56 15.00
C THR A 293 16.62 19.00 14.20
N GLU A 294 17.82 18.61 14.63
CA GLU A 294 19.06 18.95 13.92
C GLU A 294 19.11 18.30 12.53
N ALA A 295 18.67 17.05 12.40
CA ALA A 295 18.53 16.38 11.11
C ALA A 295 17.62 17.17 10.16
N LEU A 296 16.44 17.61 10.61
CA LEU A 296 15.57 18.49 9.82
C LEU A 296 16.24 19.80 9.44
N THR A 297 16.99 20.42 10.35
CA THR A 297 17.76 21.64 10.07
C THR A 297 18.78 21.41 8.95
N GLN A 298 19.52 20.30 8.98
CA GLN A 298 20.48 19.97 7.93
C GLN A 298 19.79 19.61 6.60
N LEU A 299 18.69 18.86 6.64
CA LEU A 299 17.88 18.55 5.46
C LEU A 299 17.37 19.85 4.81
N ALA A 300 16.82 20.78 5.59
CA ALA A 300 16.33 22.07 5.09
C ALA A 300 17.42 22.91 4.41
N LYS A 301 18.66 22.90 4.94
CA LYS A 301 19.81 23.61 4.34
C LYS A 301 20.26 22.98 3.03
N HIS A 302 20.36 21.65 2.98
CA HIS A 302 20.98 20.95 1.87
C HIS A 302 20.01 20.51 0.76
N MET A 303 18.69 20.54 1.00
CA MET A 303 17.65 20.15 0.03
C MET A 303 17.72 20.90 -1.31
N LYS A 304 18.21 22.14 -1.34
CA LYS A 304 18.34 22.90 -2.61
C LYS A 304 19.29 22.24 -3.62
N HIS A 305 20.22 21.40 -3.15
CA HIS A 305 21.19 20.71 -4.00
C HIS A 305 20.58 19.52 -4.77
N THR A 306 19.35 19.10 -4.48
CA THR A 306 18.68 18.02 -5.22
C THR A 306 17.96 18.49 -6.48
N GLY A 307 17.67 19.79 -6.60
CA GLY A 307 16.90 20.36 -7.72
C GLY A 307 17.73 20.84 -8.91
N SER A 308 19.04 21.05 -8.75
CA SER A 308 19.93 21.59 -9.80
C SER A 308 20.37 20.55 -10.84
N SER A 309 20.17 19.26 -10.58
CA SER A 309 20.64 18.19 -11.48
C SER A 309 19.82 18.05 -12.77
N GLN A 310 18.70 18.78 -12.91
CA GLN A 310 17.93 18.83 -14.15
C GLN A 310 18.27 20.04 -15.05
N SER A 311 18.92 21.09 -14.55
CA SER A 311 19.16 22.31 -15.35
C SER A 311 20.54 22.39 -16.03
N ASP A 312 21.55 21.66 -15.53
CA ASP A 312 22.95 21.87 -15.96
C ASP A 312 23.57 20.70 -16.74
N VAL A 313 22.76 19.82 -17.34
CA VAL A 313 23.30 18.72 -18.16
C VAL A 313 23.41 19.14 -19.62
N LEU A 314 24.66 19.23 -20.10
CA LEU A 314 25.03 19.36 -21.51
C LEU A 314 24.24 18.36 -22.39
N PRO A 315 23.66 18.81 -23.52
CA PRO A 315 22.89 17.96 -24.42
C PRO A 315 23.85 17.03 -25.17
N GLY A 316 24.17 15.86 -24.61
CA GLY A 316 25.04 14.90 -25.28
C GLY A 316 25.41 13.61 -24.52
N SER A 317 25.23 13.54 -23.19
CA SER A 317 25.51 12.30 -22.44
C SER A 317 24.31 11.37 -22.48
N LYS A 318 24.43 10.21 -23.13
CA LYS A 318 23.43 9.13 -23.07
C LYS A 318 23.43 8.55 -21.66
N ARG A 319 22.51 9.01 -20.79
CA ARG A 319 22.27 8.40 -19.48
C ARG A 319 21.76 6.97 -19.67
N THR A 320 22.28 6.03 -18.90
CA THR A 320 21.78 4.65 -18.84
C THR A 320 20.57 4.58 -17.90
N SER A 321 19.63 3.65 -18.13
CA SER A 321 18.47 3.40 -17.24
C SER A 321 18.90 3.20 -15.79
N ARG A 322 20.03 2.51 -15.60
CA ARG A 322 20.68 2.26 -14.32
C ARG A 322 21.04 3.54 -13.57
N SER A 323 21.67 4.50 -14.25
CA SER A 323 22.08 5.78 -13.66
C SER A 323 20.86 6.60 -13.20
N GLU A 324 19.81 6.65 -14.02
CA GLU A 324 18.57 7.35 -13.66
C GLU A 324 17.85 6.71 -12.47
N ARG A 325 17.82 5.37 -12.39
CA ARG A 325 17.23 4.64 -11.26
C ARG A 325 17.99 4.88 -9.95
N LEU A 326 19.32 4.92 -10.02
CA LEU A 326 20.17 5.22 -8.86
C LEU A 326 20.05 6.68 -8.42
N GLU A 327 20.04 7.65 -9.34
CA GLU A 327 19.80 9.06 -9.00
C GLU A 327 18.44 9.26 -8.33
N LYS A 328 17.38 8.64 -8.87
CA LYS A 328 16.04 8.69 -8.29
C LYS A 328 15.99 8.06 -6.89
N THR A 329 16.63 6.91 -6.70
CA THR A 329 16.61 6.23 -5.39
C THR A 329 17.52 6.94 -4.38
N GLY A 330 18.64 7.50 -4.83
CA GLY A 330 19.53 8.32 -4.03
C GLY A 330 18.84 9.61 -3.55
N SER A 331 18.08 10.29 -4.41
CA SER A 331 17.31 11.49 -4.02
C SER A 331 16.17 11.21 -3.04
N ARG A 332 15.64 9.97 -2.99
CA ARG A 332 14.61 9.55 -2.03
C ARG A 332 15.08 9.63 -0.56
N CYS A 333 16.39 9.57 -0.30
CA CYS A 333 16.91 9.61 1.07
C CYS A 333 16.50 10.87 1.85
N PHE A 334 16.42 12.04 1.19
CA PHE A 334 15.95 13.26 1.84
C PHE A 334 14.49 13.15 2.28
N GLY A 335 13.63 12.66 1.39
CA GLY A 335 12.20 12.48 1.67
C GLY A 335 11.98 11.55 2.86
N ARG A 336 12.68 10.40 2.88
CA ARG A 336 12.60 9.43 3.99
C ARG A 336 13.18 9.93 5.29
N ALA A 337 14.31 10.64 5.25
CA ALA A 337 14.91 11.22 6.45
C ALA A 337 14.00 12.30 7.06
N ILE A 338 13.33 13.11 6.23
CA ILE A 338 12.31 14.06 6.68
C ILE A 338 11.15 13.31 7.31
N GLU A 339 10.61 12.30 6.63
CA GLU A 339 9.49 11.50 7.12
C GLU A 339 9.80 10.84 8.48
N THR A 340 10.96 10.21 8.58
CA THR A 340 11.41 9.53 9.80
C THR A 340 11.63 10.51 10.93
N SER A 341 12.24 11.68 10.65
CA SER A 341 12.42 12.74 11.66
C SER A 341 11.08 13.28 12.16
N LEU A 342 10.13 13.53 11.25
CA LEU A 342 8.80 14.03 11.62
C LEU A 342 7.99 12.97 12.38
N TYR A 343 8.10 11.69 12.02
CA TYR A 343 7.49 10.60 12.76
C TYR A 343 7.96 10.57 14.22
N LEU A 344 9.28 10.59 14.44
CA LEU A 344 9.87 10.60 15.79
C LEU A 344 9.41 11.83 16.57
N LEU A 345 9.44 13.01 15.94
CA LEU A 345 9.00 14.25 16.58
C LEU A 345 7.50 14.27 16.89
N SER A 346 6.66 13.63 16.07
CA SER A 346 5.23 13.46 16.36
C SER A 346 4.99 12.59 17.59
N LYS A 347 5.70 11.47 17.71
CA LYS A 347 5.62 10.60 18.90
C LYS A 347 6.14 11.31 20.16
N LEU A 348 7.10 12.21 20.00
CA LEU A 348 7.72 12.99 21.07
C LEU A 348 7.17 14.42 21.18
N GLY A 349 5.95 14.65 20.71
CA GLY A 349 5.29 15.96 20.69
C GLY A 349 5.34 16.73 22.02
N PRO A 350 5.07 16.12 23.18
CA PRO A 350 5.19 16.82 24.47
C PRO A 350 6.60 17.34 24.76
N VAL A 351 7.64 16.57 24.43
CA VAL A 351 9.05 16.94 24.63
C VAL A 351 9.45 18.06 23.66
N LEU A 352 9.01 17.96 22.39
CA LEU A 352 9.22 19.01 21.40
C LEU A 352 8.56 20.33 21.83
N LYS A 353 7.29 20.29 22.26
CA LYS A 353 6.50 21.46 22.68
C LYS A 353 7.03 22.14 23.94
N ALA A 354 7.80 21.44 24.78
CA ALA A 354 8.55 22.07 25.86
C ALA A 354 9.56 23.12 25.36
N ASN A 355 9.87 23.10 24.05
CA ASN A 355 10.60 24.12 23.32
C ASN A 355 11.96 24.48 23.95
N ARG A 356 12.63 23.49 24.56
CA ARG A 356 13.98 23.67 25.09
C ARG A 356 14.90 24.11 23.96
N SER A 357 15.67 25.17 24.17
CA SER A 357 16.55 25.75 23.14
C SER A 357 15.84 26.15 21.83
N ASN A 358 14.55 26.50 21.88
CA ASN A 358 13.74 26.92 20.73
C ASN A 358 13.53 25.84 19.65
N GLN A 359 13.65 24.55 19.99
CA GLN A 359 13.53 23.43 19.06
C GLN A 359 12.20 23.40 18.29
N CYS A 360 11.06 23.62 18.96
CA CYS A 360 9.75 23.61 18.30
C CYS A 360 9.64 24.71 17.25
N VAL A 361 10.14 25.90 17.55
CA VAL A 361 10.18 27.03 16.62
C VAL A 361 11.15 26.76 15.46
N GLN A 362 12.28 26.12 15.74
CA GLN A 362 13.25 25.73 14.71
C GLN A 362 12.64 24.72 13.72
N VAL A 363 11.96 23.69 14.21
CA VAL A 363 11.22 22.73 13.35
C VAL A 363 10.21 23.44 12.45
N MET A 364 9.43 24.39 12.98
CA MET A 364 8.49 25.16 12.15
C MET A 364 9.18 25.96 11.04
N LYS A 365 10.35 26.55 11.31
CA LYS A 365 11.16 27.28 10.31
C LYS A 365 11.77 26.36 9.26
N ASP A 366 12.27 25.21 9.69
CA ASP A 366 12.90 24.23 8.80
C ASP A 366 11.85 23.59 7.89
N LEU A 367 10.68 23.23 8.43
CA LEU A 367 9.53 22.76 7.64
C LEU A 367 9.09 23.79 6.60
N ARG A 368 9.01 25.07 6.97
CA ARG A 368 8.73 26.13 5.99
C ARG A 368 9.76 26.13 4.85
N THR A 369 11.05 26.05 5.19
CA THR A 369 12.13 26.00 4.20
C THR A 369 12.04 24.76 3.30
N ILE A 370 11.73 23.59 3.88
CA ILE A 370 11.52 22.34 3.14
C ILE A 370 10.33 22.46 2.19
N THR A 371 9.18 22.96 2.67
CA THR A 371 7.99 23.16 1.84
C THR A 371 8.22 24.20 0.74
N ASP A 372 9.05 25.24 0.98
CA ASP A 372 9.43 26.23 -0.03
C ASP A 372 10.26 25.61 -1.17
N ASN A 373 11.08 24.60 -0.86
CA ASN A 373 11.92 23.90 -1.83
C ASN A 373 11.21 22.69 -2.47
N THR A 374 9.99 22.34 -2.04
CA THR A 374 9.25 21.16 -2.52
C THR A 374 8.10 21.59 -3.42
N GLN A 375 8.13 21.21 -4.71
CA GLN A 375 7.09 21.61 -5.66
C GLN A 375 5.80 20.79 -5.55
N ALA A 376 5.91 19.47 -5.36
CA ALA A 376 4.81 18.55 -5.08
C ALA A 376 5.37 17.21 -4.60
N GLY A 377 4.72 16.54 -3.65
CA GLY A 377 5.12 15.20 -3.21
C GLY A 377 4.69 14.84 -1.79
N ASP A 378 4.98 13.59 -1.42
CA ASP A 378 4.59 12.98 -0.14
C ASP A 378 5.12 13.76 1.08
N THR A 379 6.27 14.44 0.95
CA THR A 379 6.84 15.32 1.99
C THR A 379 5.84 16.38 2.47
N LEU A 380 5.02 16.95 1.57
CA LEU A 380 4.01 17.95 1.94
C LEU A 380 2.88 17.31 2.76
N ILE A 381 2.47 16.09 2.40
CA ILE A 381 1.43 15.33 3.11
C ILE A 381 1.93 14.99 4.51
N VAL A 382 3.16 14.46 4.62
CA VAL A 382 3.79 14.13 5.90
C VAL A 382 3.95 15.37 6.77
N THR A 383 4.31 16.52 6.18
CA THR A 383 4.36 17.81 6.90
C THR A 383 2.99 18.19 7.45
N ALA A 384 1.92 18.07 6.66
CA ALA A 384 0.56 18.36 7.11
C ALA A 384 0.12 17.42 8.25
N GLN A 385 0.42 16.12 8.13
CA GLN A 385 0.16 15.12 9.18
C GLN A 385 0.91 15.46 10.47
N PHE A 386 2.19 15.84 10.39
CA PHE A 386 2.99 16.24 11.54
C PHE A 386 2.38 17.43 12.28
N ILE A 387 1.92 18.46 11.54
CA ILE A 387 1.26 19.63 12.13
C ILE A 387 0.00 19.20 12.88
N GLY A 388 -0.86 18.40 12.23
CA GLY A 388 -2.10 17.91 12.83
C GLY A 388 -1.88 17.00 14.05
N ALA A 389 -0.81 16.21 14.06
CA ALA A 389 -0.52 15.27 15.16
C ALA A 389 0.19 15.93 16.36
N SER A 390 1.06 16.92 16.11
CA SER A 390 2.05 17.36 17.11
C SER A 390 1.96 18.84 17.47
N LEU A 391 1.44 19.67 16.55
CA LEU A 391 1.40 21.13 16.70
C LEU A 391 -0.02 21.68 16.91
N PHE A 392 -1.05 20.84 16.82
CA PHE A 392 -2.44 21.29 16.87
C PHE A 392 -2.86 21.96 18.20
N ASP A 393 -2.26 21.58 19.31
CA ASP A 393 -2.58 22.04 20.66
C ASP A 393 -1.49 22.93 21.28
N VAL A 394 -0.61 23.51 20.45
CA VAL A 394 0.51 24.35 20.93
C VAL A 394 -0.02 25.52 21.75
N GLN A 395 0.56 25.69 22.94
CA GLN A 395 0.26 26.79 23.87
C GLN A 395 1.41 27.80 23.83
N VAL A 396 1.13 29.02 23.38
CA VAL A 396 2.12 30.08 23.16
C VAL A 396 1.96 31.21 24.17
N ALA A 397 3.06 31.74 24.69
CA ALA A 397 3.03 32.94 25.54
C ALA A 397 2.49 34.14 24.76
N SER A 398 1.74 35.03 25.41
CA SER A 398 1.00 36.13 24.75
C SER A 398 1.87 37.05 23.88
N GLY A 399 3.14 37.27 24.27
CA GLY A 399 4.10 38.07 23.51
C GLY A 399 4.56 37.40 22.20
N ASP A 400 4.52 36.08 22.13
CA ASP A 400 5.03 35.29 21.00
C ASP A 400 3.92 34.80 20.05
N ILE A 401 2.65 34.93 20.46
CA ILE A 401 1.47 34.55 19.65
C ILE A 401 1.56 35.12 18.21
N PRO A 402 1.88 36.41 17.98
CA PRO A 402 1.95 36.95 16.62
C PRO A 402 3.00 36.24 15.75
N ILE A 403 4.15 35.92 16.33
CA ILE A 403 5.28 35.30 15.62
C ILE A 403 4.94 33.86 15.25
N VAL A 404 4.42 33.09 16.21
CA VAL A 404 4.05 31.68 15.98
C VAL A 404 2.88 31.57 15.01
N THR A 405 1.88 32.45 15.15
CA THR A 405 0.74 32.53 14.20
C THR A 405 1.22 32.79 12.79
N GLN A 406 2.14 33.75 12.60
CA GLN A 406 2.69 34.06 11.29
C GLN A 406 3.47 32.87 10.68
N LEU A 407 4.25 32.15 11.49
CA LEU A 407 5.01 30.98 11.03
C LEU A 407 4.07 29.85 10.59
N LEU A 408 3.10 29.48 11.43
CA LEU A 408 2.15 28.41 11.15
C LEU A 408 1.27 28.74 9.94
N PHE A 409 0.74 29.96 9.86
CA PHE A 409 -0.12 30.33 8.73
C PHE A 409 0.68 30.47 7.43
N SER A 410 1.95 30.91 7.50
CA SER A 410 2.83 30.87 6.33
C SER A 410 3.09 29.44 5.86
N LEU A 411 3.18 28.46 6.78
CA LEU A 411 3.36 27.05 6.44
C LEU A 411 2.10 26.50 5.76
N PHE A 412 0.91 26.74 6.33
CA PHE A 412 -0.36 26.36 5.70
C PHE A 412 -0.56 27.01 4.34
N GLN A 413 -0.20 28.29 4.19
CA GLN A 413 -0.29 28.99 2.91
C GLN A 413 0.53 28.27 1.84
N LYS A 414 1.70 27.73 2.19
CA LYS A 414 2.56 26.96 1.27
C LYS A 414 1.98 25.59 0.95
N LEU A 415 1.48 24.87 1.97
CA LEU A 415 0.81 23.59 1.77
C LEU A 415 -0.40 23.73 0.82
N PHE A 416 -1.22 24.76 1.01
CA PHE A 416 -2.39 25.00 0.15
C PHE A 416 -2.03 25.61 -1.22
N ALA A 417 -0.91 26.33 -1.33
CA ALA A 417 -0.45 26.83 -2.64
C ALA A 417 0.04 25.70 -3.56
N ALA A 418 0.55 24.61 -3.00
CA ALA A 418 0.93 23.40 -3.73
C ALA A 418 -0.28 22.55 -4.17
N ALA A 419 -1.46 22.76 -3.55
CA ALA A 419 -2.69 22.08 -3.94
C ALA A 419 -3.23 22.65 -5.28
N PRO A 420 -3.77 21.81 -6.18
CA PRO A 420 -4.00 22.15 -7.57
C PRO A 420 -5.11 23.17 -7.70
N ARG A 421 -4.80 24.22 -8.47
CA ARG A 421 -5.82 25.01 -9.15
C ARG A 421 -6.26 24.22 -10.37
N THR A 422 -7.31 23.41 -10.21
CA THR A 422 -8.16 22.82 -11.27
C THR A 422 -7.47 22.52 -12.62
N GLY A 423 -7.14 21.24 -12.90
CA GLY A 423 -6.98 20.77 -14.29
C GLY A 423 -5.71 20.03 -14.70
N GLY A 424 -5.11 19.17 -13.86
CA GLY A 424 -3.93 18.36 -14.24
C GLY A 424 -4.05 16.88 -13.83
N ARG A 425 -3.45 15.97 -14.61
CA ARG A 425 -3.52 14.49 -14.51
C ARG A 425 -3.05 13.83 -13.19
N GLN A 426 -2.57 14.58 -12.20
CA GLN A 426 -2.11 14.06 -10.90
C GLN A 426 -3.02 14.53 -9.75
N LEU A 427 -4.32 14.18 -9.78
CA LEU A 427 -5.29 14.67 -8.78
C LEU A 427 -5.15 14.01 -7.39
N ALA A 428 -4.79 12.72 -7.29
CA ALA A 428 -4.98 11.97 -6.04
C ALA A 428 -4.11 12.42 -4.85
N PRO A 429 -2.76 12.57 -4.97
CA PRO A 429 -1.92 13.00 -3.85
C PRO A 429 -2.25 14.43 -3.40
N LEU A 430 -2.70 15.23 -4.35
CA LEU A 430 -3.03 16.63 -4.18
C LEU A 430 -4.39 16.84 -3.48
N THR A 431 -5.38 15.99 -3.74
CA THR A 431 -6.63 15.96 -2.98
C THR A 431 -6.40 15.48 -1.54
N LEU A 432 -5.54 14.47 -1.36
CA LEU A 432 -5.16 14.00 -0.03
C LEU A 432 -4.46 15.10 0.78
N LEU A 433 -3.49 15.79 0.19
CA LEU A 433 -2.80 16.93 0.82
C LEU A 433 -3.80 18.00 1.27
N LEU A 434 -4.77 18.35 0.42
CA LEU A 434 -5.80 19.32 0.78
C LEU A 434 -6.65 18.83 1.96
N SER A 435 -7.09 17.57 1.94
CA SER A 435 -7.88 17.00 3.05
C SER A 435 -7.11 17.04 4.36
N VAL A 436 -5.90 16.45 4.38
CA VAL A 436 -5.04 16.40 5.57
C VAL A 436 -4.68 17.80 6.06
N GLY A 437 -4.39 18.73 5.14
CA GLY A 437 -4.08 20.11 5.48
C GLY A 437 -5.27 20.87 6.09
N LEU A 438 -6.48 20.66 5.58
CA LEU A 438 -7.70 21.26 6.15
C LEU A 438 -8.03 20.68 7.53
N ASP A 439 -7.83 19.36 7.70
CA ASP A 439 -7.99 18.70 9.00
C ASP A 439 -6.97 19.23 10.02
N ALA A 440 -5.70 19.31 9.66
CA ALA A 440 -4.67 19.88 10.53
C ALA A 440 -4.93 21.35 10.89
N LEU A 441 -5.44 22.15 9.94
CA LEU A 441 -5.84 23.53 10.21
C LEU A 441 -7.01 23.59 11.19
N TYR A 442 -8.01 22.71 11.03
CA TYR A 442 -9.15 22.64 11.95
C TYR A 442 -8.69 22.29 13.37
N GLU A 443 -7.88 21.25 13.53
CA GLU A 443 -7.37 20.83 14.84
C GLU A 443 -6.58 21.96 15.52
N LEU A 444 -5.73 22.65 14.75
CA LEU A 444 -4.98 23.79 15.24
C LEU A 444 -5.89 24.92 15.75
N LEU A 445 -6.94 25.25 14.99
CA LEU A 445 -7.90 26.28 15.36
C LEU A 445 -8.84 25.86 16.50
N ALA A 446 -9.02 24.56 16.72
CA ALA A 446 -9.88 24.05 17.78
C ALA A 446 -9.15 24.01 19.14
N HIS A 447 -7.83 23.79 19.15
CA HIS A 447 -7.09 23.44 20.36
C HIS A 447 -5.95 24.40 20.74
N SER A 448 -5.43 25.22 19.83
CA SER A 448 -4.35 26.16 20.13
C SER A 448 -4.87 27.54 20.56
N ASN A 449 -4.15 28.19 21.47
CA ASN A 449 -4.44 29.55 21.92
C ASN A 449 -4.04 30.65 20.91
N ILE A 450 -3.41 30.30 19.79
CA ILE A 450 -3.04 31.27 18.73
C ILE A 450 -4.27 31.91 18.05
N VAL A 451 -5.45 31.28 18.18
CA VAL A 451 -6.69 31.72 17.53
C VAL A 451 -7.16 33.08 18.01
N GLU A 452 -6.84 33.43 19.26
CA GLU A 452 -7.26 34.68 19.91
C GLU A 452 -6.84 35.94 19.12
N GLN A 453 -5.75 35.86 18.35
CA GLN A 453 -5.21 36.97 17.56
C GLN A 453 -5.14 36.68 16.04
N SER A 454 -5.76 35.59 15.58
CA SER A 454 -5.58 35.07 14.22
C SER A 454 -6.54 35.64 13.16
N GLY A 455 -7.55 36.42 13.54
CA GLY A 455 -8.71 36.72 12.68
C GLY A 455 -8.39 37.29 11.28
N ALA A 456 -7.50 38.28 11.19
CA ALA A 456 -7.12 38.88 9.90
C ALA A 456 -6.24 37.95 9.05
N ALA A 457 -5.33 37.22 9.69
CA ALA A 457 -4.41 36.31 9.01
C ALA A 457 -5.15 35.06 8.50
N LEU A 458 -6.12 34.55 9.27
CA LEU A 458 -6.96 33.41 8.89
C LEU A 458 -7.87 33.75 7.70
N SER A 459 -8.42 34.97 7.70
CA SER A 459 -9.23 35.46 6.58
C SER A 459 -8.42 35.54 5.27
N THR A 460 -7.14 35.90 5.38
CA THR A 460 -6.21 35.92 4.24
C THR A 460 -5.84 34.51 3.78
N LEU A 461 -5.61 33.59 4.72
CA LEU A 461 -5.31 32.19 4.42
C LEU A 461 -6.47 31.50 3.70
N LEU A 462 -7.70 31.66 4.20
CA LEU A 462 -8.92 31.07 3.67
C LEU A 462 -9.58 31.95 2.59
N ALA A 463 -8.80 32.42 1.62
CA ALA A 463 -9.33 33.18 0.50
C ALA A 463 -9.86 32.28 -0.64
N GLY A 464 -10.88 32.74 -1.36
CA GLY A 464 -11.42 32.05 -2.54
C GLY A 464 -12.06 30.69 -2.24
N ASN A 465 -11.80 29.70 -3.10
CA ASN A 465 -12.42 28.37 -3.04
C ASN A 465 -12.00 27.58 -1.79
N LEU A 466 -10.84 27.89 -1.19
CA LEU A 466 -10.36 27.21 0.01
C LEU A 466 -11.30 27.42 1.21
N LYS A 467 -11.96 28.58 1.29
CA LYS A 467 -12.97 28.85 2.32
C LYS A 467 -14.13 27.86 2.24
N GLN A 468 -14.62 27.59 1.03
CA GLN A 468 -15.73 26.66 0.82
C GLN A 468 -15.30 25.23 1.16
N SER A 469 -14.11 24.81 0.72
CA SER A 469 -13.55 23.49 1.08
C SER A 469 -13.38 23.32 2.59
N PHE A 470 -12.88 24.35 3.29
CA PHE A 470 -12.74 24.32 4.74
C PHE A 470 -14.10 24.25 5.44
N VAL A 471 -15.07 25.10 5.06
CA VAL A 471 -16.43 25.07 5.62
C VAL A 471 -17.08 23.70 5.39
N GLN A 472 -16.90 23.12 4.21
CA GLN A 472 -17.40 21.78 3.89
C GLN A 472 -16.75 20.72 4.79
N SER A 473 -15.42 20.72 4.91
CA SER A 473 -14.68 19.81 5.80
C SER A 473 -15.15 19.90 7.26
N VAL A 474 -15.32 21.12 7.79
CA VAL A 474 -15.84 21.34 9.15
C VAL A 474 -17.28 20.87 9.29
N SER A 475 -18.11 21.04 8.26
CA SER A 475 -19.51 20.59 8.28
C SER A 475 -19.59 19.06 8.30
N MET A 476 -18.70 18.37 7.59
CA MET A 476 -18.59 16.90 7.61
C MET A 476 -18.30 16.36 9.01
N ARG A 477 -17.52 17.08 9.82
CA ARG A 477 -17.22 16.71 11.21
C ARG A 477 -18.41 16.87 12.17
N LYS A 478 -19.45 17.61 11.78
CA LYS A 478 -20.67 17.83 12.57
C LYS A 478 -21.82 16.92 12.16
N LEU A 479 -21.60 16.00 11.22
CA LEU A 479 -22.61 15.06 10.78
C LEU A 479 -22.97 14.07 11.88
N SER A 480 -24.24 13.67 11.91
CA SER A 480 -24.68 12.55 12.73
C SER A 480 -24.08 11.24 12.18
N PRO A 481 -23.99 10.17 13.00
CA PRO A 481 -23.53 8.87 12.52
C PRO A 481 -24.27 8.37 11.26
N ASP A 482 -25.59 8.62 11.19
CA ASP A 482 -26.42 8.24 10.04
C ASP A 482 -26.08 9.05 8.78
N ASP A 483 -25.79 10.34 8.94
CA ASP A 483 -25.38 11.20 7.82
C ASP A 483 -23.96 10.87 7.36
N VAL A 484 -23.06 10.47 8.27
CA VAL A 484 -21.73 9.95 7.94
C VAL A 484 -21.86 8.67 7.12
N ALA A 485 -22.73 7.75 7.53
CA ALA A 485 -22.96 6.50 6.79
C ALA A 485 -23.44 6.78 5.35
N LYS A 486 -24.44 7.65 5.17
CA LYS A 486 -24.93 8.06 3.84
C LYS A 486 -23.86 8.76 2.99
N ALA A 487 -23.07 9.64 3.62
CA ALA A 487 -21.99 10.33 2.93
C ALA A 487 -20.89 9.35 2.49
N LEU A 488 -20.57 8.36 3.33
CA LEU A 488 -19.62 7.31 3.03
C LEU A 488 -20.12 6.42 1.89
N GLU A 489 -21.38 5.99 1.90
CA GLU A 489 -21.99 5.21 0.81
C GLU A 489 -21.94 5.98 -0.52
N THR A 490 -22.24 7.28 -0.50
CA THR A 490 -22.19 8.15 -1.67
C THR A 490 -20.76 8.29 -2.19
N ALA A 491 -19.80 8.53 -1.29
CA ALA A 491 -18.39 8.65 -1.62
C ALA A 491 -17.80 7.33 -2.16
N GLN A 492 -18.16 6.20 -1.56
CA GLN A 492 -17.79 4.86 -2.01
C GLN A 492 -18.35 4.58 -3.41
N SER A 493 -19.62 4.90 -3.65
CA SER A 493 -20.27 4.73 -4.96
C SER A 493 -19.60 5.58 -6.04
N SER A 494 -19.31 6.85 -5.74
CA SER A 494 -18.60 7.76 -6.64
C SER A 494 -17.17 7.29 -6.93
N THR A 495 -16.45 6.84 -5.90
CA THR A 495 -15.08 6.31 -6.03
C THR A 495 -15.09 5.06 -6.90
N LEU A 496 -16.03 4.16 -6.67
CA LEU A 496 -16.22 2.94 -7.45
C LEU A 496 -16.53 3.24 -8.92
N GLN A 497 -17.40 4.20 -9.21
CA GLN A 497 -17.65 4.64 -10.59
C GLN A 497 -16.39 5.23 -11.24
N SER A 498 -15.60 6.00 -10.49
CA SER A 498 -14.32 6.53 -10.98
C SER A 498 -13.32 5.41 -11.25
N LEU A 499 -13.26 4.38 -10.40
CA LEU A 499 -12.38 3.23 -10.56
C LEU A 499 -12.75 2.44 -11.83
N LYS A 500 -14.04 2.14 -12.01
CA LYS A 500 -14.56 1.49 -13.24
C LYS A 500 -14.19 2.29 -14.49
N ARG A 501 -14.37 3.61 -14.48
CA ARG A 501 -14.00 4.48 -15.63
C ARG A 501 -12.49 4.50 -15.91
N ASN A 502 -11.65 4.43 -14.88
CA ASN A 502 -10.19 4.50 -15.02
C ASN A 502 -9.55 3.13 -15.32
N GLN A 503 -10.30 2.03 -15.24
CA GLN A 503 -9.84 0.66 -15.46
C GLN A 503 -9.12 0.50 -16.81
N SER A 504 -9.73 1.02 -17.90
CA SER A 504 -9.16 0.94 -19.25
C SER A 504 -7.80 1.64 -19.38
N SER A 505 -7.56 2.69 -18.60
CA SER A 505 -6.29 3.43 -18.62
C SER A 505 -5.18 2.72 -17.84
N GLY A 506 -5.51 2.13 -16.68
CA GLY A 506 -4.58 1.34 -15.87
C GLY A 506 -4.18 0.05 -16.58
N TYR A 507 -5.15 -0.63 -17.19
CA TYR A 507 -4.91 -1.85 -17.96
C TYR A 507 -4.01 -1.62 -19.17
N ARG A 508 -4.12 -0.45 -19.84
CA ARG A 508 -3.23 -0.10 -20.96
C ARG A 508 -1.76 0.00 -20.51
N VAL A 509 -1.50 0.55 -19.32
CA VAL A 509 -0.14 0.62 -18.75
C VAL A 509 0.37 -0.77 -18.36
N PHE A 510 -0.50 -1.61 -17.78
CA PHE A 510 -0.17 -2.99 -17.44
C PHE A 510 0.18 -3.83 -18.68
N ARG A 511 -0.60 -3.72 -19.77
CA ARG A 511 -0.31 -4.38 -21.05
C ARG A 511 1.02 -3.94 -21.66
N GLY A 512 1.40 -2.68 -21.48
CA GLY A 512 2.72 -2.21 -21.87
C GLY A 512 3.87 -2.93 -21.15
N ARG A 513 3.61 -3.53 -19.99
CA ARG A 513 4.56 -4.35 -19.20
C ARG A 513 4.44 -5.84 -19.51
N PHE A 514 3.27 -6.32 -19.92
CA PHE A 514 2.97 -7.72 -20.25
C PHE A 514 2.22 -7.80 -21.60
N PRO A 515 2.94 -7.77 -22.73
CA PRO A 515 2.33 -7.69 -24.07
C PRO A 515 1.59 -8.97 -24.49
N ASP A 516 1.90 -10.12 -23.89
CA ASP A 516 1.27 -11.42 -24.19
C ASP A 516 -0.16 -11.56 -23.62
N GLU A 517 -0.66 -10.54 -22.91
CA GLU A 517 -2.03 -10.50 -22.38
C GLU A 517 -3.08 -10.26 -23.47
N SER A 518 -4.02 -11.20 -23.59
CA SER A 518 -5.13 -11.13 -24.52
C SER A 518 -6.08 -9.97 -24.18
N SER A 519 -6.59 -9.29 -25.22
CA SER A 519 -7.50 -8.14 -25.03
C SER A 519 -8.83 -8.54 -24.39
N GLU A 520 -9.20 -9.81 -24.56
CA GLU A 520 -10.55 -10.32 -24.37
C GLU A 520 -10.85 -10.66 -22.90
N LEU A 521 -9.83 -11.03 -22.11
CA LEU A 521 -9.98 -11.38 -20.68
C LEU A 521 -10.40 -10.22 -19.78
N TYR A 522 -10.20 -8.97 -20.22
CA TYR A 522 -10.41 -7.78 -19.41
C TYR A 522 -11.13 -6.64 -20.18
N ALA A 523 -11.73 -6.95 -21.33
CA ALA A 523 -12.53 -6.00 -22.09
C ALA A 523 -13.86 -5.73 -21.37
N ASP A 524 -14.23 -4.45 -21.27
CA ASP A 524 -15.58 -4.07 -20.84
C ASP A 524 -16.61 -4.74 -21.78
N PRO A 525 -17.62 -5.46 -21.27
CA PRO A 525 -18.68 -6.02 -22.12
C PRO A 525 -19.47 -4.93 -22.87
N GLU A 526 -19.35 -3.66 -22.48
CA GLU A 526 -19.96 -2.52 -23.17
C GLU A 526 -19.11 -1.95 -24.32
N GLN A 527 -17.83 -2.33 -24.48
CA GLN A 527 -16.96 -1.82 -25.55
C GLN A 527 -16.81 -2.76 -26.74
N SER A 528 -17.31 -4.00 -26.67
CA SER A 528 -17.23 -4.97 -27.77
C SER A 528 -18.31 -4.78 -28.85
N SER A 529 -19.15 -3.74 -28.78
CA SER A 529 -20.26 -3.53 -29.74
C SER A 529 -19.98 -2.52 -30.86
N HIS A 530 -18.76 -1.97 -30.98
CA HIS A 530 -18.42 -1.07 -32.07
C HIS A 530 -17.06 -1.41 -32.66
N ASP A 531 -16.99 -2.49 -33.44
CA ASP A 531 -16.17 -2.57 -34.66
C ASP A 531 -16.39 -3.93 -35.34
N PHE A 532 -17.52 -4.08 -36.03
CA PHE A 532 -17.59 -5.03 -37.14
C PHE A 532 -18.20 -4.35 -38.36
N SER A 533 -17.43 -4.45 -39.44
CA SER A 533 -17.66 -3.90 -40.76
C SER A 533 -19.04 -4.17 -41.32
N ASN A 534 -19.58 -3.16 -42.00
CA ASN A 534 -20.68 -3.23 -42.96
C ASN A 534 -20.72 -4.53 -43.78
N LYS A 535 -21.78 -5.33 -43.60
CA LYS A 535 -22.48 -6.00 -44.69
C LYS A 535 -23.94 -6.24 -44.30
N ARG A 536 -24.83 -5.58 -45.04
CA ARG A 536 -26.29 -5.78 -45.00
C ARG A 536 -26.65 -7.20 -45.42
N SER A 537 -27.52 -7.85 -44.64
CA SER A 537 -28.72 -8.51 -45.16
C SER A 537 -29.78 -8.55 -44.04
N ALA A 538 -30.92 -7.96 -44.32
CA ALA A 538 -32.08 -7.90 -43.45
C ALA A 538 -32.85 -9.22 -43.47
N GLU A 539 -33.39 -9.64 -42.32
CA GLU A 539 -34.80 -10.04 -42.16
C GLU A 539 -35.14 -10.19 -40.67
N ASP A 540 -36.27 -9.63 -40.28
CA ASP A 540 -36.80 -9.48 -38.93
C ASP A 540 -37.18 -10.81 -38.26
N SER A 541 -36.93 -10.94 -36.95
CA SER A 541 -37.96 -11.36 -35.98
C SER A 541 -37.47 -11.30 -34.51
N SER A 542 -38.04 -10.33 -33.79
CA SER A 542 -38.48 -10.35 -32.38
C SER A 542 -37.66 -11.07 -31.30
N GLU A 543 -37.28 -10.28 -30.28
CA GLU A 543 -37.23 -10.61 -28.86
C GLU A 543 -36.68 -12.01 -28.48
N SER A 544 -35.38 -12.09 -28.20
CA SER A 544 -34.87 -13.11 -27.29
C SER A 544 -33.87 -12.52 -26.32
N LEU A 545 -34.34 -12.26 -25.09
CA LEU A 545 -33.47 -12.35 -23.91
C LEU A 545 -32.75 -13.71 -23.99
N PRO A 546 -31.44 -13.78 -23.67
CA PRO A 546 -30.66 -14.97 -23.95
C PRO A 546 -31.26 -16.15 -23.18
N GLN A 547 -31.68 -17.18 -23.91
CA GLN A 547 -32.29 -18.43 -23.42
C GLN A 547 -31.53 -19.11 -22.27
N LYS A 548 -30.30 -18.68 -21.97
CA LYS A 548 -29.51 -19.10 -20.81
C LYS A 548 -30.09 -18.58 -19.48
N ARG A 549 -30.63 -17.35 -19.41
CA ARG A 549 -31.25 -16.80 -18.19
C ARG A 549 -32.55 -17.51 -17.83
N HIS A 550 -33.42 -17.76 -18.81
CA HIS A 550 -34.68 -18.48 -18.58
C HIS A 550 -34.48 -19.92 -18.08
N LYS A 551 -33.42 -20.61 -18.52
CA LYS A 551 -33.10 -21.96 -18.04
C LYS A 551 -32.55 -21.96 -16.62
N LEU A 552 -31.78 -20.93 -16.26
CA LEU A 552 -31.26 -20.75 -14.91
C LEU A 552 -32.38 -20.37 -13.93
N ASP A 553 -33.25 -19.44 -14.31
CA ASP A 553 -34.39 -19.02 -13.51
C ASP A 553 -35.38 -20.18 -13.32
N HIS A 554 -35.57 -21.02 -14.33
CA HIS A 554 -36.39 -22.23 -14.21
C HIS A 554 -35.76 -23.28 -13.29
N PHE A 555 -34.43 -23.46 -13.35
CA PHE A 555 -33.70 -24.37 -12.46
C PHE A 555 -33.76 -23.91 -11.00
N VAL A 556 -33.53 -22.61 -10.75
CA VAL A 556 -33.63 -22.00 -9.42
C VAL A 556 -35.07 -22.08 -8.88
N SER A 557 -36.07 -21.90 -9.73
CA SER A 557 -37.48 -22.09 -9.36
C SER A 557 -37.78 -23.53 -8.97
N LEU A 558 -37.22 -24.51 -9.68
CA LEU A 558 -37.41 -25.93 -9.38
C LEU A 558 -36.74 -26.32 -8.05
N CYS A 559 -35.52 -25.82 -7.80
CA CYS A 559 -34.82 -26.04 -6.54
C CYS A 559 -35.59 -25.47 -5.34
N ARG A 560 -36.15 -24.26 -5.48
CA ARG A 560 -36.99 -23.65 -4.44
C ARG A 560 -38.32 -24.39 -4.22
N GLU A 561 -38.90 -24.98 -5.26
CA GLU A 561 -40.13 -25.78 -5.14
C GLU A 561 -39.86 -27.12 -4.44
N ILE A 562 -38.69 -27.72 -4.69
CA ILE A 562 -38.21 -28.93 -3.99
C ILE A 562 -37.90 -28.60 -2.52
N GLU A 563 -37.21 -27.49 -2.24
CA GLU A 563 -36.92 -27.01 -0.89
C GLU A 563 -38.20 -26.71 -0.10
N SER A 564 -39.16 -26.02 -0.71
CA SER A 564 -40.50 -25.77 -0.17
C SER A 564 -41.25 -27.07 0.15
N SER A 565 -41.19 -28.06 -0.75
CA SER A 565 -41.85 -29.35 -0.56
C SER A 565 -41.23 -30.14 0.58
N LEU A 566 -39.90 -30.12 0.72
CA LEU A 566 -39.18 -30.76 1.82
C LEU A 566 -39.40 -30.05 3.16
N ALA A 567 -39.47 -28.72 3.16
CA ALA A 567 -39.74 -27.92 4.35
C ALA A 567 -41.18 -28.04 4.87
N SER A 568 -42.12 -28.50 4.04
CA SER A 568 -43.52 -28.72 4.41
C SER A 568 -43.79 -30.04 5.15
N ILE A 569 -42.78 -30.88 5.34
CA ILE A 569 -42.88 -32.19 6.00
C ILE A 569 -42.59 -32.02 7.50
N GLU A 570 -43.64 -31.82 8.30
CA GLU A 570 -43.54 -31.48 9.73
C GLU A 570 -43.19 -32.66 10.67
N SER A 571 -42.89 -33.87 10.17
CA SER A 571 -42.45 -34.98 11.05
C SER A 571 -41.28 -35.77 10.46
N ASP A 572 -40.25 -35.97 11.28
CA ASP A 572 -39.01 -36.70 10.94
C ASP A 572 -39.28 -38.16 10.53
N GLU A 573 -40.37 -38.78 11.00
CA GLU A 573 -40.79 -40.13 10.60
C GLU A 573 -41.43 -40.19 9.19
N ALA A 574 -41.98 -39.09 8.70
CA ALA A 574 -42.53 -39.01 7.33
C ALA A 574 -41.41 -38.72 6.31
N ALA A 575 -40.41 -37.91 6.67
CA ALA A 575 -39.24 -37.66 5.83
C ALA A 575 -38.40 -38.94 5.60
N ALA A 576 -38.28 -39.80 6.61
CA ALA A 576 -37.55 -41.07 6.52
C ALA A 576 -38.26 -42.15 5.66
N ASN A 577 -39.58 -42.06 5.48
CA ASN A 577 -40.36 -43.05 4.73
C ASN A 577 -40.63 -42.66 3.26
N ILE A 578 -40.46 -41.39 2.89
CA ILE A 578 -40.68 -40.91 1.51
C ILE A 578 -39.42 -41.08 0.66
N LEU A 579 -38.22 -40.89 1.22
CA LEU A 579 -36.97 -41.09 0.49
C LEU A 579 -36.58 -42.57 0.46
N SER A 580 -37.35 -43.38 -0.26
CA SER A 580 -36.85 -44.70 -0.66
C SER A 580 -35.56 -44.48 -1.46
N GLY A 581 -34.48 -45.21 -1.15
CA GLY A 581 -33.15 -44.98 -1.74
C GLY A 581 -33.12 -44.95 -3.27
N LYS A 582 -34.14 -45.54 -3.91
CA LYS A 582 -34.34 -45.53 -5.35
C LYS A 582 -34.75 -44.16 -5.91
N GLU A 583 -35.57 -43.38 -5.20
CA GLU A 583 -35.99 -42.05 -5.67
C GLU A 583 -34.88 -41.01 -5.49
N LEU A 584 -34.04 -41.18 -4.46
CA LEU A 584 -32.83 -40.40 -4.30
C LEU A 584 -31.79 -40.77 -5.38
N GLU A 585 -31.63 -42.06 -5.69
CA GLU A 585 -30.79 -42.51 -6.81
C GLU A 585 -31.30 -42.02 -8.17
N ASP A 586 -32.62 -42.01 -8.39
CA ASP A 586 -33.24 -41.49 -9.62
C ASP A 586 -33.08 -39.96 -9.72
N ALA A 587 -33.25 -39.22 -8.63
CA ALA A 587 -33.00 -37.77 -8.58
C ALA A 587 -31.51 -37.45 -8.83
N THR A 588 -30.60 -38.23 -8.24
CA THR A 588 -29.14 -38.11 -8.45
C THR A 588 -28.75 -38.48 -9.87
N ALA A 589 -29.41 -39.50 -10.46
CA ALA A 589 -29.21 -39.90 -11.84
C ALA A 589 -29.74 -38.85 -12.83
N VAL A 590 -30.88 -38.20 -12.54
CA VAL A 590 -31.41 -37.07 -13.32
C VAL A 590 -30.49 -35.86 -13.22
N LEU A 591 -29.98 -35.55 -12.03
CA LEU A 591 -29.00 -34.48 -11.81
C LEU A 591 -27.71 -34.75 -12.59
N HIS A 592 -27.18 -35.97 -12.55
CA HIS A 592 -26.03 -36.39 -13.34
C HIS A 592 -26.31 -36.31 -14.84
N LYS A 593 -27.49 -36.73 -15.31
CA LYS A 593 -27.86 -36.66 -16.74
C LYS A 593 -27.98 -35.22 -17.23
N LEU A 594 -28.45 -34.31 -16.37
CA LEU A 594 -28.55 -32.87 -16.65
C LEU A 594 -27.18 -32.20 -16.67
N LEU A 595 -26.31 -32.51 -15.71
CA LEU A 595 -24.91 -32.05 -15.70
C LEU A 595 -24.14 -32.56 -16.93
N THR A 596 -24.30 -33.82 -17.30
CA THR A 596 -23.63 -34.42 -18.47
C THR A 596 -24.14 -33.82 -19.79
N LYS A 597 -25.43 -33.46 -19.88
CA LYS A 597 -25.98 -32.75 -21.06
C LYS A 597 -25.54 -31.28 -21.15
N THR A 598 -25.19 -30.66 -20.02
CA THR A 598 -24.68 -29.27 -20.00
C THR A 598 -23.21 -29.22 -20.45
N ILE A 599 -22.45 -30.29 -20.18
CA ILE A 599 -21.06 -30.47 -20.64
C ILE A 599 -20.97 -30.64 -22.18
N MET A 600 -22.01 -31.17 -22.86
CA MET A 600 -22.00 -31.35 -24.32
C MET A 600 -22.55 -30.16 -25.14
N LEU A 601 -22.90 -29.05 -24.48
CA LEU A 601 -23.41 -27.82 -25.13
C LEU A 601 -22.53 -26.58 -24.86
N CYS A 602 -21.38 -26.78 -24.22
CA CYS A 602 -20.19 -25.94 -24.32
C CYS A 602 -19.19 -26.66 -25.26
#